data_AF-A0A6G4TTG2-F1
#
_entry.id   AF-A0A6G4TTG2-F1
#
_cell.length_a   1.000
_cell.length_b   1.000
_cell.length_c   1.000
_cell.angle_alpha   90.00
_cell.angle_beta   90.00
_cell.angle_gamma   90.00
#
_symmetry.space_group_name_H-M   'P 1'
#
loop_
_entity.id
_entity.type
_entity.pdbx_description
1 polymer ?
#
loop_
_entity_poly.entity_id
_entity_poly.type
_entity_poly.pdbx_seq_one_letter_code
_entity_poly.pdbx_strand_id
1 'polypeptide(L)'
;NKLYRLWRHPDELRKAAKTFNNIPVLSKHIPDFPTDPPNEFRVGVTHSNAEFDGTYLTVGMSIWDNSAIAGIESGEQRELSASYKYVADMTPGVTPDGEPYDGVMRDIFGNHEALVPDGRAGPDVLVADSLPPELNHMRKHKVAAIRATLKPLLAQDADLEAEVRKALLALD
;
A
#
# COMPACT_ATOMS: atom_id res chain seq x y z
N ASN A 1 11.68 25.25 -15.19
CA ASN A 1 11.59 23.80 -14.93
C ASN A 1 10.82 23.14 -16.05
N LYS A 2 11.39 22.14 -16.72
CA LYS A 2 10.71 21.32 -17.73
C LYS A 2 10.22 20.03 -17.07
N LEU A 3 8.97 19.66 -17.31
CA LEU A 3 8.40 18.37 -16.89
C LEU A 3 8.75 17.31 -17.95
N TYR A 4 9.16 16.12 -17.50
CA TYR A 4 9.44 14.97 -18.36
C TYR A 4 8.51 13.81 -18.03
N ARG A 5 7.94 13.18 -19.05
CA ARG A 5 7.16 11.94 -18.95
C ARG A 5 8.11 10.76 -19.15
N LEU A 6 8.46 10.07 -18.07
CA LEU A 6 9.34 8.91 -18.13
C LEU A 6 8.53 7.62 -18.07
N TRP A 7 8.72 6.76 -19.06
CA TRP A 7 8.03 5.48 -19.16
C TRP A 7 8.75 4.40 -18.36
N ARG A 8 7.96 3.62 -17.61
CA ARG A 8 8.42 2.40 -16.93
C ARG A 8 8.11 1.22 -17.83
N HIS A 9 9.06 0.91 -18.70
CA HIS A 9 8.87 -0.14 -19.70
C HIS A 9 8.59 -1.50 -19.02
N PRO A 10 7.63 -2.31 -19.49
CA PRO A 10 7.28 -3.60 -18.88
C PRO A 10 8.48 -4.54 -18.68
N ASP A 11 9.40 -4.60 -19.64
CA ASP A 11 10.62 -5.40 -19.51
C ASP A 11 11.56 -4.93 -18.38
N GLU A 12 11.62 -3.62 -18.12
CA GLU A 12 12.40 -3.06 -17.02
C GLU A 12 11.74 -3.40 -15.68
N LEU A 13 10.41 -3.34 -15.60
CA LEU A 13 9.64 -3.77 -14.43
C LEU A 13 9.82 -5.28 -14.16
N ARG A 14 9.75 -6.11 -15.21
CA ARG A 14 9.98 -7.56 -15.10
C ARG A 14 11.39 -7.88 -14.61
N LYS A 15 12.41 -7.18 -15.12
CA LYS A 15 13.80 -7.31 -14.68
C LYS A 15 13.97 -6.88 -13.22
N ALA A 16 13.28 -5.81 -12.82
CA ALA A 16 13.37 -5.22 -11.49
C ALA A 16 12.56 -5.98 -10.43
N ALA A 17 11.59 -6.84 -10.80
CA ALA A 17 10.63 -7.44 -9.88
C ALA A 17 11.27 -7.95 -8.58
N LYS A 18 12.32 -8.76 -8.67
CA LYS A 18 12.99 -9.36 -7.51
C LYS A 18 13.72 -8.37 -6.61
N THR A 19 13.99 -7.15 -7.09
CA THR A 19 14.64 -6.08 -6.30
C THR A 19 13.69 -5.45 -5.29
N PHE A 20 12.39 -5.69 -5.42
CA PHE A 20 11.38 -5.26 -4.46
C PHE A 20 11.15 -6.28 -3.33
N ASN A 21 11.93 -7.36 -3.29
CA ASN A 21 11.88 -8.32 -2.21
C ASN A 21 12.67 -7.85 -0.98
N ASN A 22 12.11 -8.06 0.21
CA ASN A 22 12.76 -7.77 1.49
C ASN A 22 13.26 -6.32 1.64
N ILE A 23 12.54 -5.36 1.04
CA ILE A 23 12.79 -3.93 1.21
C ILE A 23 11.88 -3.36 2.31
N PRO A 24 12.30 -2.29 3.01
CA PRO A 24 11.48 -1.68 4.04
C PRO A 24 10.19 -1.09 3.47
N VAL A 25 9.12 -1.14 4.28
CA VAL A 25 7.88 -0.39 4.06
C VAL A 25 7.89 0.82 4.99
N LEU A 26 7.67 2.02 4.44
CA LEU A 26 7.63 3.27 5.17
C LEU A 26 6.20 3.82 5.31
N SER A 27 5.91 4.46 6.44
CA SER A 27 4.67 5.23 6.64
C SER A 27 4.72 6.64 6.05
N LYS A 28 5.86 7.04 5.45
CA LYS A 28 5.99 8.30 4.70
C LYS A 28 6.91 8.09 3.51
N HIS A 29 6.61 8.74 2.38
CA HIS A 29 7.45 8.70 1.19
C HIS A 29 8.59 9.72 1.31
N ILE A 30 9.62 9.34 2.05
CA ILE A 30 10.82 10.15 2.27
C ILE A 30 12.07 9.37 1.83
N PRO A 31 13.20 10.05 1.59
CA PRO A 31 14.44 9.35 1.22
C PRO A 31 14.87 8.31 2.27
N ASP A 32 15.28 7.13 1.82
CA ASP A 32 15.89 6.09 2.66
C ASP A 32 17.35 5.87 2.22
N PHE A 33 18.28 6.36 3.04
CA PHE A 33 19.70 6.23 2.82
C PHE A 33 20.33 5.25 3.84
N PRO A 34 21.25 4.37 3.42
CA PRO A 34 21.93 3.46 4.35
C PRO A 34 22.66 4.15 5.51
N THR A 35 23.16 5.37 5.29
CA THR A 35 23.90 6.16 6.29
C THR A 35 23.00 6.93 7.25
N ASP A 36 21.75 7.17 6.87
CA ASP A 36 20.76 7.91 7.65
C ASP A 36 19.37 7.30 7.40
N PRO A 37 19.14 6.07 7.88
CA PRO A 37 17.89 5.37 7.64
C PRO A 37 16.75 6.01 8.46
N PRO A 38 15.57 6.24 7.86
CA PRO A 38 14.41 6.81 8.54
C PRO A 38 13.70 5.76 9.42
N ASN A 39 14.39 5.26 10.44
CA ASN A 39 13.93 4.13 11.26
C ASN A 39 12.57 4.38 11.93
N GLU A 40 12.27 5.63 12.30
CA GLU A 40 10.98 6.01 12.89
C GLU A 40 9.79 5.81 11.95
N PHE A 41 10.02 5.80 10.63
CA PHE A 41 8.98 5.62 9.63
C PHE A 41 8.94 4.21 9.05
N ARG A 42 9.86 3.31 9.46
CA ARG A 42 9.88 1.91 9.00
C ARG A 42 8.84 1.10 9.75
N VAL A 43 7.74 0.81 9.07
CA VAL A 43 6.56 0.16 9.66
C VAL A 43 6.35 -1.27 9.21
N GLY A 44 7.19 -1.77 8.29
CA GLY A 44 7.05 -3.10 7.75
C GLY A 44 8.16 -3.50 6.79
N VAL A 45 7.93 -4.62 6.11
CA VAL A 45 8.85 -5.16 5.10
C VAL A 45 8.06 -5.89 4.00
N THR A 46 8.55 -5.81 2.76
CA THR A 46 8.05 -6.66 1.68
C THR A 46 8.57 -8.08 1.81
N HIS A 47 7.84 -9.05 1.28
CA HIS A 47 8.20 -10.47 1.31
C HIS A 47 9.15 -10.83 0.16
N SER A 48 9.40 -12.12 -0.05
CA SER A 48 10.31 -12.65 -1.08
C SER A 48 9.59 -13.21 -2.32
N ASN A 49 8.38 -12.73 -2.60
CA ASN A 49 7.51 -13.20 -3.69
C ASN A 49 7.11 -12.10 -4.67
N ALA A 50 7.96 -11.07 -4.86
CA ALA A 50 7.70 -10.00 -5.80
C ALA A 50 7.66 -10.53 -7.24
N GLU A 51 6.54 -10.30 -7.93
CA GLU A 51 6.28 -10.76 -9.29
C GLU A 51 5.65 -9.65 -10.12
N PHE A 52 5.94 -9.64 -11.42
CA PHE A 52 5.32 -8.74 -12.39
C PHE A 52 4.44 -9.54 -13.33
N ASP A 53 3.12 -9.29 -13.30
CA ASP A 53 2.12 -10.05 -14.06
C ASP A 53 1.90 -9.56 -15.50
N GLY A 54 2.61 -8.48 -15.89
CA GLY A 54 2.43 -7.79 -17.17
C GLY A 54 1.75 -6.44 -17.04
N THR A 55 1.06 -6.18 -15.93
CA THR A 55 0.39 -4.92 -15.62
C THR A 55 0.90 -4.36 -14.29
N TYR A 56 0.89 -5.16 -13.23
CA TYR A 56 1.29 -4.77 -11.87
C TYR A 56 2.47 -5.55 -11.36
N LEU A 57 3.26 -4.90 -10.50
CA LEU A 57 4.21 -5.56 -9.63
C LEU A 57 3.50 -5.83 -8.30
N THR A 58 3.36 -7.11 -7.96
CA THR A 58 2.72 -7.55 -6.72
C THR A 58 3.78 -8.13 -5.78
N VAL A 59 3.63 -7.91 -4.48
CA VAL A 59 4.50 -8.48 -3.45
C VAL A 59 3.72 -8.58 -2.14
N GLY A 60 3.94 -9.66 -1.39
CA GLY A 60 3.43 -9.75 -0.02
C GLY A 60 4.15 -8.75 0.89
N MET A 61 3.53 -8.36 1.99
CA MET A 61 4.20 -7.53 3.00
C MET A 61 3.68 -7.82 4.40
N SER A 62 4.49 -7.48 5.39
CA SER A 62 4.08 -7.46 6.79
C SER A 62 4.20 -6.05 7.32
N ILE A 63 3.12 -5.55 7.91
CA ILE A 63 3.05 -4.25 8.59
C ILE A 63 2.93 -4.52 10.09
N TRP A 64 3.73 -3.83 10.90
CA TRP A 64 3.80 -4.04 12.34
C TRP A 64 3.32 -2.84 13.15
N ASP A 65 3.35 -1.64 12.57
CA ASP A 65 2.96 -0.42 13.27
C ASP A 65 1.43 -0.26 13.31
N ASN A 66 0.88 -0.05 14.50
CA ASN A 66 -0.55 0.09 14.72
C ASN A 66 -1.16 1.30 13.98
N SER A 67 -0.41 2.41 13.85
CA SER A 67 -0.92 3.62 13.18
C SER A 67 -0.97 3.39 11.67
N ALA A 68 0.05 2.73 11.11
CA ALA A 68 0.05 2.32 9.71
C ALA A 68 -1.07 1.33 9.39
N ILE A 69 -1.30 0.32 10.25
CA ILE A 69 -2.43 -0.61 10.13
C ILE A 69 -3.76 0.15 10.14
N ALA A 70 -3.96 1.05 11.11
CA ALA A 70 -5.17 1.85 11.20
C ALA A 70 -5.40 2.72 9.94
N GLY A 71 -4.35 3.31 9.38
CA GLY A 71 -4.41 4.09 8.13
C GLY A 71 -4.77 3.24 6.90
N ILE A 72 -4.28 1.99 6.84
CA ILE A 72 -4.66 1.04 5.78
C ILE A 72 -6.13 0.65 5.92
N GLU A 73 -6.55 0.24 7.12
CA GLU A 73 -7.91 -0.25 7.39
C GLU A 73 -8.98 0.84 7.24
N SER A 74 -8.65 2.08 7.60
CA SER A 74 -9.54 3.24 7.40
C SER A 74 -9.63 3.66 5.92
N GLY A 75 -8.62 3.27 5.12
CA GLY A 75 -8.45 3.69 3.74
C GLY A 75 -7.80 5.05 3.56
N GLU A 76 -7.37 5.71 4.65
CA GLU A 76 -6.64 6.99 4.61
C GLU A 76 -5.25 6.85 3.99
N GLN A 77 -4.60 5.71 4.18
CA GLN A 77 -3.20 5.49 3.78
C GLN A 77 -2.97 4.05 3.35
N ARG A 78 -3.71 3.60 2.33
CA ARG A 78 -3.64 2.23 1.82
C ARG A 78 -2.95 2.10 0.46
N GLU A 79 -2.75 3.20 -0.26
CA GLU A 79 -2.09 3.17 -1.57
C GLU A 79 -0.56 3.02 -1.41
N LEU A 80 0.06 2.49 -2.46
CA LEU A 80 1.48 2.17 -2.46
C LEU A 80 2.23 3.09 -3.44
N SER A 81 3.44 3.45 -3.05
CA SER A 81 4.32 4.30 -3.85
C SER A 81 5.76 3.84 -3.71
N ALA A 82 6.17 3.01 -4.66
CA ALA A 82 7.49 2.42 -4.72
C ALA A 82 8.58 3.47 -4.96
N SER A 83 9.60 3.50 -4.11
CA SER A 83 10.84 4.24 -4.32
C SER A 83 11.90 3.33 -4.95
N TYR A 84 12.60 3.84 -5.95
CA TYR A 84 13.63 3.11 -6.67
C TYR A 84 14.59 4.08 -7.36
N LYS A 85 15.80 3.58 -7.64
CA LYS A 85 16.72 4.22 -8.57
C LYS A 85 16.50 3.69 -9.99
N TYR A 86 16.96 4.46 -10.97
CA TYR A 86 16.97 4.07 -12.38
C TYR A 86 18.05 4.86 -13.12
N VAL A 87 18.40 4.40 -14.32
CA VAL A 87 19.18 5.13 -15.31
C VAL A 87 18.20 5.75 -16.31
N ALA A 88 18.28 7.06 -16.52
CA ALA A 88 17.40 7.76 -17.46
C ALA A 88 17.93 7.62 -18.89
N ASP A 89 17.16 6.97 -19.76
CA ASP A 89 17.36 6.97 -21.20
C ASP A 89 16.40 8.00 -21.82
N MET A 90 16.89 9.18 -22.18
CA MET A 90 16.07 10.29 -22.68
C MET A 90 15.73 10.18 -24.17
N THR A 91 15.66 8.95 -24.70
CA THR A 91 15.17 8.66 -26.04
C THR A 91 13.64 8.70 -26.03
N PRO A 92 12.98 9.65 -26.72
CA PRO A 92 11.53 9.75 -26.72
C PRO A 92 10.87 8.64 -27.55
N GLY A 93 9.59 8.40 -27.29
CA GLY A 93 8.82 7.41 -28.04
C GLY A 93 7.34 7.44 -27.68
N VAL A 94 6.65 6.37 -28.04
CA VAL A 94 5.21 6.17 -27.80
C VAL A 94 5.00 4.77 -27.24
N THR A 95 4.23 4.65 -26.17
CA THR A 95 3.89 3.36 -25.58
C THR A 95 2.98 2.55 -26.51
N PRO A 96 2.83 1.22 -26.31
CA PRO A 96 1.93 0.40 -27.12
C PRO A 96 0.46 0.88 -27.14
N ASP A 97 0.01 1.52 -26.07
CA ASP A 97 -1.31 2.13 -25.90
C ASP A 97 -1.41 3.57 -26.45
N GLY A 98 -0.34 4.11 -27.03
CA GLY A 98 -0.36 5.38 -27.75
C GLY A 98 0.08 6.60 -26.95
N GLU A 99 0.56 6.43 -25.71
CA GLU A 99 0.99 7.54 -24.86
C GLU A 99 2.42 8.00 -25.20
N PRO A 100 2.65 9.29 -25.50
CA PRO A 100 3.99 9.79 -25.75
C PRO A 100 4.80 9.92 -24.46
N TYR A 101 6.08 9.55 -24.53
CA TYR A 101 7.05 9.68 -23.44
C TYR A 101 8.35 10.37 -23.90
N ASP A 102 9.01 11.06 -22.97
CA ASP A 102 10.27 11.77 -23.19
C ASP A 102 11.51 10.89 -22.95
N GLY A 103 11.35 9.79 -22.21
CA GLY A 103 12.42 8.84 -21.95
C GLY A 103 11.92 7.58 -21.25
N VAL A 104 12.82 6.63 -21.05
CA VAL A 104 12.56 5.34 -20.39
C VAL A 104 13.39 5.25 -19.11
N MET A 105 12.77 4.80 -18.03
CA MET A 105 13.46 4.42 -16.80
C MET A 105 14.09 3.04 -16.99
N ARG A 106 15.42 2.98 -17.15
CA ARG A 106 16.19 1.75 -17.31
C ARG A 106 16.79 1.29 -15.98
N ASP A 107 17.07 0.01 -15.87
CA ASP A 107 17.78 -0.57 -14.72
C ASP A 107 17.13 -0.18 -13.37
N ILE A 108 15.81 -0.30 -13.32
CA ILE A 108 15.02 0.00 -12.12
C ILE A 108 15.46 -0.94 -10.99
N PHE A 109 15.65 -0.37 -9.81
CA PHE A 109 16.05 -1.12 -8.62
C PHE A 109 15.36 -0.58 -7.37
N GLY A 110 14.53 -1.41 -6.73
CA GLY A 110 13.76 -1.11 -5.53
C GLY A 110 14.62 -0.62 -4.37
N ASN A 111 14.13 0.39 -3.65
CA ASN A 111 14.77 0.95 -2.46
C ASN A 111 13.88 0.74 -1.22
N HIS A 112 12.65 1.25 -1.26
CA HIS A 112 11.63 1.03 -0.23
C HIS A 112 10.24 1.13 -0.87
N GLU A 113 9.24 0.63 -0.15
CA GLU A 113 7.83 0.84 -0.47
C GLU A 113 7.24 1.85 0.53
N ALA A 114 6.32 2.72 0.10
CA ALA A 114 5.72 3.70 1.00
C ALA A 114 4.19 3.59 0.99
N LEU A 115 3.61 3.49 2.19
CA LEU A 115 2.17 3.68 2.40
C LEU A 115 1.88 5.17 2.22
N VAL A 116 0.91 5.49 1.37
CA VAL A 116 0.51 6.88 1.07
C VAL A 116 -1.01 6.99 0.89
N PRO A 117 -1.59 8.19 1.04
CA PRO A 117 -2.97 8.42 0.65
C PRO A 117 -3.18 8.27 -0.85
N ASP A 118 -2.29 8.86 -1.66
CA ASP A 118 -2.33 8.85 -3.12
C ASP A 118 -1.01 8.33 -3.71
N GLY A 119 -1.06 7.14 -4.32
CA GLY A 119 0.05 6.44 -4.94
C GLY A 119 0.39 6.96 -6.34
N ARG A 120 1.68 6.94 -6.70
CA ARG A 120 2.12 7.36 -8.05
C ARG A 120 1.65 6.42 -9.17
N ALA A 121 1.31 5.19 -8.81
CA ALA A 121 0.87 4.17 -9.76
C ALA A 121 -0.65 4.15 -9.94
N GLY A 122 -1.40 4.94 -9.16
CA GLY A 122 -2.86 4.99 -9.18
C GLY A 122 -3.52 4.25 -8.02
N PRO A 123 -4.84 4.44 -7.86
CA PRO A 123 -5.61 3.95 -6.71
C PRO A 123 -5.88 2.45 -6.71
N ASP A 124 -5.52 1.75 -7.78
CA ASP A 124 -5.53 0.29 -7.89
C ASP A 124 -4.28 -0.37 -7.31
N VAL A 125 -3.21 0.40 -7.06
CA VAL A 125 -1.97 -0.09 -6.45
C VAL A 125 -1.98 0.22 -4.95
N LEU A 126 -2.50 -0.73 -4.17
CA LEU A 126 -2.75 -0.58 -2.74
C LEU A 126 -2.47 -1.85 -1.96
N VAL A 127 -2.44 -1.73 -0.62
CA VAL A 127 -2.46 -2.88 0.29
C VAL A 127 -3.83 -3.54 0.23
N ALA A 128 -3.89 -4.66 -0.49
CA ALA A 128 -5.08 -5.49 -0.56
C ALA A 128 -4.99 -6.58 0.52
N ASP A 129 -5.47 -6.27 1.73
CA ASP A 129 -5.80 -7.31 2.71
C ASP A 129 -7.29 -7.62 2.64
N SER A 130 -7.61 -8.89 2.46
CA SER A 130 -8.97 -9.39 2.56
C SER A 130 -9.03 -10.33 3.73
N LEU A 131 -9.91 -10.02 4.70
CA LEU A 131 -10.22 -10.96 5.78
C LEU A 131 -10.53 -12.34 5.17
N PRO A 132 -9.82 -13.40 5.59
CA PRO A 132 -10.19 -14.76 5.25
C PRO A 132 -11.69 -14.93 5.44
N PRO A 133 -12.42 -15.58 4.52
CA PRO A 133 -13.88 -15.66 4.57
C PRO A 133 -14.42 -16.06 5.95
N GLU A 134 -13.70 -16.91 6.67
CA GLU A 134 -13.98 -17.38 8.01
C GLU A 134 -13.87 -16.27 9.06
N LEU A 135 -12.79 -15.50 9.05
CA LEU A 135 -12.59 -14.34 9.94
C LEU A 135 -13.58 -13.22 9.63
N ASN A 136 -13.92 -13.04 8.35
CA ASN A 136 -14.93 -12.08 7.91
C ASN A 136 -16.33 -12.47 8.42
N HIS A 137 -16.64 -13.77 8.41
CA HIS A 137 -17.85 -14.31 9.05
C HIS A 137 -17.84 -14.06 10.57
N MET A 138 -16.73 -14.35 11.25
CA MET A 138 -16.60 -14.12 12.69
C MET A 138 -16.72 -12.64 13.07
N ARG A 139 -16.14 -11.72 12.29
CA ARG A 139 -16.29 -10.27 12.49
C ARG A 139 -17.76 -9.85 12.36
N LYS A 140 -18.46 -10.33 11.33
CA LYS A 140 -19.91 -10.10 11.18
C LYS A 140 -20.72 -10.63 12.37
N HIS A 141 -20.37 -11.81 12.87
CA HIS A 141 -21.00 -12.38 14.06
C HIS A 141 -20.70 -11.60 15.33
N LYS A 142 -19.45 -11.17 15.56
CA LYS A 142 -19.06 -10.28 16.67
C LYS A 142 -19.84 -8.97 16.62
N VAL A 143 -19.85 -8.29 15.47
CA VAL A 143 -20.62 -7.04 15.26
C VAL A 143 -22.09 -7.25 15.58
N ALA A 144 -22.69 -8.33 15.07
CA ALA A 144 -24.10 -8.65 15.31
C ALA A 144 -24.38 -8.93 16.79
N ALA A 145 -23.49 -9.66 17.47
CA ALA A 145 -23.63 -9.98 18.89
C ALA A 145 -23.50 -8.73 19.77
N ILE A 146 -22.50 -7.89 19.52
CA ILE A 146 -22.29 -6.61 20.22
C ILE A 146 -23.50 -5.70 20.00
N ARG A 147 -23.95 -5.55 18.74
CA ARG A 147 -25.15 -4.76 18.41
C ARG A 147 -26.39 -5.29 19.14
N ALA A 148 -26.61 -6.60 19.15
CA ALA A 148 -27.74 -7.22 19.84
C ALA A 148 -27.68 -7.01 21.37
N THR A 149 -26.48 -6.95 21.93
CA THR A 149 -26.26 -6.75 23.38
C THR A 149 -26.43 -5.29 23.77
N LEU A 150 -25.92 -4.35 22.96
CA LEU A 150 -25.99 -2.91 23.24
C LEU A 150 -27.37 -2.33 22.96
N LYS A 151 -28.07 -2.78 21.91
CA LYS A 151 -29.36 -2.22 21.49
C LYS A 151 -30.42 -2.12 22.60
N PRO A 152 -30.64 -3.12 23.48
CA PRO A 152 -31.59 -2.98 24.59
C PRO A 152 -31.06 -2.16 25.78
N LEU A 153 -29.75 -1.89 25.85
CA LEU A 153 -29.10 -1.18 26.96
C LEU A 153 -28.91 0.32 26.70
N LEU A 154 -29.03 0.73 25.43
CA LEU A 154 -28.88 2.11 25.02
C LEU A 154 -30.23 2.84 25.00
N ALA A 155 -30.17 4.15 25.27
CA ALA A 155 -31.33 5.03 25.11
C ALA A 155 -31.73 5.13 23.62
N GLN A 156 -32.99 5.46 23.34
CA GLN A 156 -33.51 5.50 21.96
C GLN A 156 -32.84 6.58 21.09
N ASP A 157 -32.27 7.62 21.70
CA ASP A 157 -31.54 8.71 21.08
C ASP A 157 -30.03 8.46 20.98
N ALA A 158 -29.54 7.34 21.50
CA ALA A 158 -28.12 6.98 21.42
C ALA A 158 -27.72 6.50 20.02
N ASP A 159 -26.50 6.85 19.61
CA ASP A 159 -25.91 6.34 18.37
C ASP A 159 -25.37 4.91 18.58
N LEU A 160 -26.24 3.94 18.31
CA LEU A 160 -25.93 2.51 18.42
C LEU A 160 -24.70 2.13 17.58
N GLU A 161 -24.49 2.73 16.41
CA GLU A 161 -23.38 2.35 15.54
C GLU A 161 -22.04 2.91 16.05
N ALA A 162 -22.05 4.11 16.61
CA ALA A 162 -20.87 4.66 17.28
C ALA A 162 -20.46 3.80 18.49
N GLU A 163 -21.42 3.35 19.31
CA GLU A 163 -21.15 2.51 20.48
C GLU A 163 -20.70 1.09 20.09
N VAL A 164 -21.28 0.51 19.03
CA VAL A 164 -20.81 -0.78 18.48
C VAL A 164 -19.36 -0.67 18.00
N ARG A 165 -18.99 0.41 17.28
CA ARG A 165 -17.60 0.64 16.85
C ARG A 165 -16.66 0.78 18.03
N LYS A 166 -17.04 1.54 19.05
CA LYS A 166 -16.26 1.72 20.27
C LYS A 166 -16.04 0.40 21.02
N ALA A 167 -17.08 -0.43 21.11
CA ALA A 167 -16.98 -1.75 21.74
C ALA A 167 -16.13 -2.74 20.94
N LEU A 168 -16.18 -2.70 19.61
CA LEU A 168 -15.29 -3.47 18.74
C LEU A 168 -13.82 -3.09 18.97
N LEU A 169 -13.51 -1.79 18.97
CA LEU A 169 -12.16 -1.27 19.24
C LEU A 169 -11.61 -1.62 20.62
N ALA A 170 -12.48 -1.92 21.59
CA ALA A 170 -12.08 -2.31 22.94
C ALA A 170 -11.85 -3.82 23.11
N LEU A 171 -12.25 -4.63 22.11
CA LEU A 171 -12.16 -6.09 22.11
C LEU A 171 -11.02 -6.63 21.23
N ASP A 172 -10.38 -5.75 20.48
CA ASP A 172 -9.18 -6.01 19.67
C ASP A 172 -7.95 -5.46 20.40
#